data_AF-A0A1G2W676-F1
#
_entry.id   AF-A0A1G2W676-F1
#
_cell.length_a   1.000
_cell.length_b   1.000
_cell.length_c   1.000
_cell.angle_alpha   90.00
_cell.angle_beta   90.00
_cell.angle_gamma   90.00
#
_symmetry.space_group_name_H-M   'P 1'
#
loop_
_entity.id
_entity.type
_entity.pdbx_description
1 polymer ?
#
loop_
_entity_poly.entity_id
_entity_poly.type
_entity_poly.pdbx_seq_one_letter_code
_entity_poly.pdbx_strand_id
1 'polypeptide(L)'
;MATETHSASPVDASDGVPAAEAAHAASDHGVPAGTTEAAGHGEGGGGLPQFQFEYWGGQIVWLLILFAILYVLFARVFVPRFRAVADTRAQTIADALSEARRVQAEADAKAEAVKSDIDKARADARKLVADARAKASDEMAKTQAAQDAELSAQIDKAEVRIRGLRDQAMTNVGGIAAETASSIVAKLTGKPVTAAEAKAAEGVA
;
A
#
# COMPACT_ATOMS: atom_id res chain seq x y z
N MET A 1 -12.31 34.30 8.41
CA MET A 1 -12.48 32.96 7.82
C MET A 1 -12.37 31.97 8.97
N ALA A 2 -13.41 31.16 9.13
CA ALA A 2 -13.78 30.39 10.32
C ALA A 2 -12.67 29.54 10.95
N THR A 3 -12.60 29.57 12.28
CA THR A 3 -12.45 28.38 13.15
C THR A 3 -12.87 28.77 14.57
N GLU A 4 -14.14 28.53 14.92
CA GLU A 4 -14.58 28.46 16.32
C GLU A 4 -14.18 27.08 16.87
N THR A 5 -13.27 27.08 17.84
CA THR A 5 -12.94 25.91 18.65
C THR A 5 -13.69 26.01 19.97
N HIS A 6 -14.76 25.24 20.07
CA HIS A 6 -15.47 24.90 21.29
C HIS A 6 -14.62 23.90 22.10
N SER A 7 -14.31 24.21 23.36
CA SER A 7 -14.27 23.25 24.49
C SER A 7 -13.52 23.85 25.68
N ALA A 8 -14.24 23.93 26.81
CA ALA A 8 -13.83 23.59 28.17
C ALA A 8 -14.08 24.67 29.24
N SER A 9 -14.94 24.28 30.20
CA SER A 9 -15.02 24.64 31.63
C SER A 9 -16.35 25.30 32.02
N PRO A 10 -16.81 25.21 33.29
CA PRO A 10 -16.57 24.20 34.33
C PRO A 10 -17.89 23.60 34.87
N VAL A 11 -17.76 22.56 35.67
CA VAL A 11 -18.85 21.84 36.35
C VAL A 11 -19.15 22.55 37.67
N ASP A 12 -20.36 23.09 37.84
CA ASP A 12 -20.96 23.53 39.11
C ASP A 12 -22.49 23.35 38.93
N ALA A 13 -23.08 22.34 39.57
CA ALA A 13 -23.84 22.45 40.82
C ALA A 13 -25.24 23.05 40.66
N SER A 14 -26.16 22.45 41.43
CA SER A 14 -27.52 22.88 41.73
C SER A 14 -28.51 22.99 40.58
N ASP A 15 -29.37 21.99 40.47
CA ASP A 15 -30.80 22.19 40.19
C ASP A 15 -31.59 21.04 40.85
N GLY A 16 -31.73 21.16 42.16
CA GLY A 16 -32.86 20.59 42.88
C GLY A 16 -33.77 21.75 43.29
N VAL A 17 -35.07 21.43 43.46
CA VAL A 17 -36.21 22.23 43.98
C VAL A 17 -37.24 22.54 42.86
N PRO A 18 -38.58 22.47 43.09
CA PRO A 18 -39.26 22.49 44.39
C PRO A 18 -40.21 21.32 44.70
N ALA A 19 -40.18 20.91 45.96
CA ALA A 19 -41.33 20.34 46.63
C ALA A 19 -42.41 21.43 46.77
N ALA A 20 -43.55 21.23 46.11
CA ALA A 20 -44.75 22.01 46.35
C ALA A 20 -45.57 21.32 47.45
N GLU A 21 -45.47 21.88 48.65
CA GLU A 21 -46.43 21.71 49.72
C GLU A 21 -47.72 22.44 49.33
N ALA A 22 -48.82 21.70 49.19
CA ALA A 22 -50.16 22.25 49.17
C ALA A 22 -50.97 21.50 50.22
N ALA A 23 -51.26 22.23 51.29
CA ALA A 23 -52.14 21.91 52.38
C ALA A 23 -53.45 21.25 51.93
N HIS A 24 -53.85 20.18 52.60
CA HIS A 24 -55.26 19.96 52.89
C HIS A 24 -55.40 19.54 54.35
N ALA A 25 -55.84 20.54 55.13
CA ALA A 25 -56.26 20.41 56.50
C ALA A 25 -57.42 19.42 56.62
N ALA A 26 -57.38 18.71 57.75
CA ALA A 26 -58.42 17.86 58.32
C ALA A 26 -59.85 18.26 57.90
N SER A 27 -60.52 17.34 57.23
CA SER A 27 -61.98 17.31 57.13
C SER A 27 -62.43 15.96 57.65
N ASP A 28 -62.78 15.97 58.93
CA ASP A 28 -63.87 15.23 59.57
C ASP A 28 -64.20 13.84 59.00
N HIS A 29 -63.84 12.80 59.75
CA HIS A 29 -64.40 11.47 59.58
C HIS A 29 -65.88 11.47 60.02
N GLY A 30 -66.73 12.01 59.15
CA GLY A 30 -68.16 11.73 59.16
C GLY A 30 -68.38 10.29 58.73
N VAL A 31 -68.64 9.42 59.70
CA VAL A 31 -69.14 8.06 59.47
C VAL A 31 -70.40 8.16 58.60
N PRO A 32 -70.43 7.63 57.37
CA PRO A 32 -71.72 7.35 56.76
C PRO A 32 -72.33 6.21 57.57
N ALA A 33 -73.27 6.58 58.44
CA ALA A 33 -74.30 5.68 58.92
C ALA A 33 -75.12 5.22 57.70
N GLY A 34 -74.54 4.29 56.93
CA GLY A 34 -75.21 3.50 55.94
C GLY A 34 -76.04 2.47 56.69
N THR A 35 -77.30 2.81 56.87
CA THR A 35 -78.36 1.97 57.39
C THR A 35 -78.28 0.57 56.77
N THR A 36 -78.31 -0.43 57.64
CA THR A 36 -78.59 -1.82 57.28
C THR A 36 -79.90 -1.88 56.50
N GLU A 37 -79.83 -2.09 55.18
CA GLU A 37 -80.88 -2.79 54.46
C GLU A 37 -80.39 -4.21 54.25
N ALA A 38 -80.74 -5.05 55.23
CA ALA A 38 -80.72 -6.49 55.08
C ALA A 38 -81.73 -6.87 53.98
N ALA A 39 -81.28 -6.90 52.73
CA ALA A 39 -81.94 -7.67 51.70
C ALA A 39 -81.83 -9.13 52.13
N GLY A 40 -82.96 -9.69 52.58
CA GLY A 40 -83.06 -11.05 53.09
C GLY A 40 -82.56 -12.05 52.05
N HIS A 41 -81.38 -12.60 52.31
CA HIS A 41 -80.92 -13.83 51.67
C HIS A 41 -81.36 -14.98 52.57
N GLY A 42 -82.35 -15.72 52.07
CA GLY A 42 -82.92 -16.90 52.72
C GLY A 42 -81.89 -17.98 53.02
N GLU A 43 -82.23 -18.77 54.03
CA GLU A 43 -81.46 -19.87 54.61
C GLU A 43 -80.95 -20.91 53.61
N GLY A 44 -79.71 -21.35 53.82
CA GLY A 44 -79.11 -22.53 53.18
C GLY A 44 -77.59 -22.54 53.37
N GLY A 45 -77.10 -23.28 54.37
CA GLY A 45 -75.71 -23.20 54.87
C GLY A 45 -74.62 -23.54 53.85
N GLY A 46 -73.46 -22.89 53.98
CA GLY A 46 -72.25 -23.32 53.28
C GLY A 46 -71.13 -22.29 53.20
N GLY A 47 -70.18 -22.36 54.15
CA GLY A 47 -68.79 -21.90 54.04
C GLY A 47 -68.52 -20.42 53.72
N LEU A 48 -67.25 -19.99 53.79
CA LEU A 48 -66.89 -18.64 53.32
C LEU A 48 -67.31 -18.50 51.84
N PRO A 49 -67.97 -17.40 51.44
CA PRO A 49 -68.56 -17.24 50.10
C PRO A 49 -67.56 -17.36 48.94
N GLN A 50 -66.24 -17.29 49.21
CA GLN A 50 -65.16 -17.50 48.24
C GLN A 50 -64.85 -18.97 47.89
N PHE A 51 -65.38 -19.94 48.66
CA PHE A 51 -65.16 -21.38 48.45
C PHE A 51 -66.39 -22.14 47.93
N GLN A 52 -67.40 -21.42 47.42
CA GLN A 52 -68.54 -22.05 46.76
C GLN A 52 -68.15 -22.47 45.34
N PHE A 53 -67.77 -23.75 45.19
CA PHE A 53 -67.31 -24.36 43.93
C PHE A 53 -68.40 -24.45 42.84
N GLU A 54 -69.65 -24.11 43.15
CA GLU A 54 -70.81 -24.11 42.24
C GLU A 54 -70.53 -23.31 40.94
N TYR A 55 -69.83 -22.17 41.03
CA TYR A 55 -69.55 -21.29 39.89
C TYR A 55 -68.17 -21.51 39.24
N TRP A 56 -67.32 -22.35 39.85
CA TRP A 56 -65.96 -22.60 39.35
C TRP A 56 -65.96 -23.32 38.00
N GLY A 57 -66.91 -24.23 37.77
CA GLY A 57 -67.03 -24.94 36.49
C GLY A 57 -67.29 -23.98 35.32
N GLY A 58 -68.24 -23.06 35.46
CA GLY A 58 -68.54 -22.05 34.45
C GLY A 58 -67.37 -21.09 34.20
N GLN A 59 -66.71 -20.65 35.27
CA GLN A 59 -65.53 -19.76 35.18
C GLN A 59 -64.35 -20.45 34.47
N ILE A 60 -64.10 -21.73 34.76
CA ILE A 60 -63.05 -22.51 34.09
C ILE A 60 -63.38 -22.71 32.60
N VAL A 61 -64.63 -23.03 32.26
CA VAL A 61 -65.04 -23.18 30.85
C VAL A 61 -64.85 -21.86 30.08
N TRP A 62 -65.25 -20.73 30.67
CA TRP A 62 -65.05 -19.42 30.04
C TRP A 62 -63.57 -19.05 29.93
N LEU A 63 -62.77 -19.31 30.97
CA LEU A 63 -61.31 -19.16 30.93
C LEU A 63 -60.68 -20.01 29.83
N LEU A 64 -61.11 -21.27 29.65
CA LEU A 64 -60.61 -22.14 28.60
C LEU A 64 -60.98 -21.61 27.21
N ILE A 65 -62.19 -21.07 27.03
CA ILE A 65 -62.59 -20.44 25.76
C ILE A 65 -61.69 -19.24 25.46
N LEU A 66 -61.53 -18.33 26.43
CA LEU A 66 -60.71 -17.13 26.26
C LEU A 66 -59.24 -17.48 26.04
N PHE A 67 -58.74 -18.45 26.81
CA PHE A 67 -57.38 -18.98 26.68
C PHE A 67 -57.17 -19.64 25.33
N ALA A 68 -58.12 -20.42 24.82
CA ALA A 68 -58.03 -21.03 23.50
C ALA A 68 -57.98 -19.95 22.40
N ILE A 69 -58.82 -18.92 22.48
CA ILE A 69 -58.79 -17.78 21.54
C ILE A 69 -57.44 -17.07 21.59
N LEU A 70 -56.95 -16.74 22.79
CA LEU A 70 -55.66 -16.09 22.98
C LEU A 70 -54.50 -16.97 22.51
N TYR A 71 -54.54 -18.27 22.80
CA TYR A 71 -53.54 -19.25 22.38
C TYR A 71 -53.45 -19.32 20.85
N VAL A 72 -54.58 -19.39 20.15
CA VAL A 72 -54.60 -19.39 18.69
C VAL A 72 -54.03 -18.08 18.14
N LEU A 73 -54.37 -16.93 18.73
CA LEU A 73 -53.79 -15.64 18.34
C LEU A 73 -52.26 -15.62 18.53
N PHE A 74 -51.77 -16.11 19.67
CA PHE A 74 -50.33 -16.18 19.96
C PHE A 74 -49.59 -17.13 19.02
N ALA A 75 -50.12 -18.34 18.84
CA ALA A 75 -49.55 -19.36 17.97
C ALA A 75 -49.52 -18.90 16.51
N ARG A 76 -50.58 -18.20 16.05
CA ARG A 76 -50.74 -17.86 14.64
C ARG A 76 -50.14 -16.50 14.25
N VAL A 77 -50.00 -15.57 15.19
CA VAL A 77 -49.53 -14.19 14.90
C VAL A 77 -48.21 -13.88 15.58
N PHE A 78 -48.10 -14.09 16.90
CA PHE A 78 -46.92 -13.66 17.66
C PHE A 78 -45.71 -14.56 17.39
N VAL A 79 -45.87 -15.88 17.44
CA VAL A 79 -44.81 -16.84 17.16
C VAL A 79 -44.18 -16.64 15.77
N PRO A 80 -44.95 -16.58 14.65
CA PRO A 80 -44.33 -16.37 13.35
C PRO A 80 -43.66 -15.01 13.21
N ARG A 81 -44.17 -13.94 13.84
CA ARG A 81 -43.50 -12.63 13.84
C ARG A 81 -42.14 -12.67 14.53
N PHE A 82 -42.04 -13.33 15.69
CA PHE A 82 -40.78 -13.47 16.40
C PHE A 82 -39.76 -14.30 15.62
N ARG A 83 -40.21 -15.40 14.99
CA ARG A 83 -39.35 -16.22 14.11
C ARG A 83 -38.83 -15.40 12.94
N ALA A 84 -39.69 -14.66 12.25
CA ALA A 84 -39.29 -13.82 11.11
C ALA A 84 -38.19 -12.80 11.47
N VAL A 85 -38.25 -12.19 12.66
CA VAL A 85 -37.21 -11.24 13.11
C VAL A 85 -35.90 -11.97 13.41
N ALA A 86 -35.95 -13.12 14.08
CA ALA A 86 -34.77 -13.92 14.37
C ALA A 86 -34.10 -14.42 13.08
N ASP A 87 -34.90 -14.93 12.14
CA ASP A 87 -34.44 -15.44 10.85
C ASP A 87 -33.83 -14.30 10.00
N THR A 88 -34.49 -13.14 9.93
CA THR A 88 -33.95 -11.96 9.24
C THR A 88 -32.58 -11.57 9.79
N ARG A 89 -32.44 -11.51 11.12
CA ARG A 89 -31.15 -11.17 11.75
C ARG A 89 -30.09 -12.22 11.45
N ALA A 90 -30.42 -13.50 11.58
CA ALA A 90 -29.50 -14.59 11.28
C ALA A 90 -29.04 -14.54 9.82
N GLN A 91 -29.96 -14.28 8.90
CA GLN A 91 -29.67 -14.16 7.47
C GLN A 91 -28.81 -12.95 7.16
N THR A 92 -29.13 -11.76 7.69
CA THR A 92 -28.27 -10.57 7.52
C THR A 92 -26.86 -10.79 8.04
N ILE A 93 -26.69 -11.47 9.19
CA ILE A 93 -25.36 -11.79 9.73
C ILE A 93 -24.64 -12.80 8.83
N ALA A 94 -25.32 -13.84 8.36
CA ALA A 94 -24.75 -14.83 7.46
C ALA A 94 -24.30 -14.20 6.13
N ASP A 95 -25.15 -13.34 5.56
CA ASP A 95 -24.87 -12.61 4.33
C ASP A 95 -23.68 -11.67 4.51
N ALA A 96 -23.66 -10.86 5.57
CA ALA A 96 -22.55 -9.96 5.89
C ALA A 96 -21.23 -10.73 6.12
N LEU A 97 -21.27 -11.88 6.80
CA LEU A 97 -20.09 -12.71 7.01
C LEU A 97 -19.60 -13.35 5.70
N SER A 98 -20.53 -13.80 4.85
CA SER A 98 -20.18 -14.37 3.54
C SER A 98 -19.54 -13.32 2.64
N GLU A 99 -20.07 -12.10 2.63
CA GLU A 99 -19.56 -10.99 1.86
C GLU A 99 -18.20 -10.53 2.38
N ALA A 100 -18.04 -10.43 3.71
CA ALA A 100 -16.75 -10.13 4.32
C ALA A 100 -15.69 -11.18 3.96
N ARG A 101 -16.04 -12.47 3.98
CA ARG A 101 -15.13 -13.56 3.55
C ARG A 101 -14.80 -13.47 2.07
N ARG A 102 -15.77 -13.15 1.21
CA ARG A 102 -15.55 -12.97 -0.23
C ARG A 102 -14.60 -11.81 -0.49
N VAL A 103 -14.84 -10.65 0.12
CA VAL A 103 -13.98 -9.47 0.01
C VAL A 103 -12.58 -9.74 0.55
N GLN A 104 -12.47 -10.44 1.67
CA GLN A 104 -11.18 -10.86 2.22
C GLN A 104 -10.42 -11.77 1.25
N ALA A 105 -11.07 -12.80 0.71
CA ALA A 105 -10.47 -13.71 -0.26
C ALA A 105 -10.03 -12.98 -1.55
N GLU A 106 -10.84 -12.03 -2.04
CA GLU A 106 -10.47 -11.20 -3.20
C GLU A 106 -9.30 -10.27 -2.89
N ALA A 107 -9.24 -9.70 -1.69
CA ALA A 107 -8.12 -8.86 -1.25
C ALA A 107 -6.83 -9.69 -1.14
N ASP A 108 -6.90 -10.87 -0.55
CA ASP A 108 -5.76 -11.77 -0.40
C ASP A 108 -5.26 -12.25 -1.78
N ALA A 109 -6.16 -12.63 -2.69
CA ALA A 109 -5.80 -13.01 -4.06
C ALA A 109 -5.15 -11.86 -4.84
N LYS A 110 -5.67 -10.64 -4.71
CA LYS A 110 -5.07 -9.44 -5.32
C LYS A 110 -3.72 -9.10 -4.70
N ALA A 111 -3.57 -9.22 -3.38
CA ALA A 111 -2.32 -8.99 -2.68
C ALA A 111 -1.23 -9.99 -3.13
N GLU A 112 -1.59 -11.26 -3.31
CA GLU A 112 -0.70 -12.29 -3.83
C GLU A 112 -0.29 -12.01 -5.29
N ALA A 113 -1.24 -11.63 -6.15
CA ALA A 113 -0.95 -11.26 -7.53
C ALA A 113 0.01 -10.05 -7.61
N VAL A 114 -0.27 -8.98 -6.87
CA VAL A 114 0.60 -7.79 -6.82
C VAL A 114 2.00 -8.15 -6.29
N LYS A 115 2.09 -9.01 -5.27
CA LYS A 115 3.39 -9.47 -4.76
C LYS A 115 4.17 -10.23 -5.83
N SER A 116 3.52 -11.16 -6.54
CA SER A 116 4.13 -11.89 -7.66
C SER A 116 4.61 -10.94 -8.76
N ASP A 117 3.81 -9.94 -9.11
CA ASP A 117 4.14 -8.98 -10.16
C ASP A 117 5.31 -8.08 -9.76
N ILE A 118 5.38 -7.63 -8.50
CA ILE A 118 6.53 -6.88 -7.97
C ILE A 118 7.80 -7.73 -8.00
N ASP A 119 7.71 -9.01 -7.60
CA ASP A 119 8.87 -9.91 -7.58
C ASP A 119 9.36 -10.21 -9.01
N LYS A 120 8.44 -10.43 -9.97
CA LYS A 120 8.77 -10.56 -11.40
C LYS A 120 9.41 -9.28 -11.94
N ALA A 121 8.80 -8.12 -11.71
CA ALA A 121 9.34 -6.84 -12.16
C ALA A 121 10.75 -6.57 -11.61
N ARG A 122 11.00 -6.93 -10.34
CA ARG A 122 12.35 -6.84 -9.74
C ARG A 122 13.34 -7.81 -10.38
N ALA A 123 12.91 -9.03 -10.69
CA ALA A 123 13.75 -10.00 -11.39
C ALA A 123 14.09 -9.53 -12.81
N ASP A 124 13.10 -9.04 -13.55
CA ASP A 124 13.26 -8.51 -14.90
C ASP A 124 14.15 -7.26 -14.93
N ALA A 125 13.99 -6.34 -13.97
CA ALA A 125 14.86 -5.17 -13.84
C ALA A 125 16.32 -5.58 -13.57
N ARG A 126 16.55 -6.56 -12.68
CA ARG A 126 17.90 -7.07 -12.43
C ARG A 126 18.52 -7.72 -13.66
N LYS A 127 17.72 -8.51 -14.40
CA LYS A 127 18.13 -9.13 -15.66
C LYS A 127 18.47 -8.07 -16.71
N LEU A 128 17.62 -7.06 -16.88
CA LEU A 128 17.86 -5.95 -17.80
C LEU A 128 19.15 -5.20 -17.47
N VAL A 129 19.42 -4.93 -16.19
CA VAL A 129 20.67 -4.30 -15.75
C VAL A 129 21.87 -5.18 -16.05
N ALA A 130 21.78 -6.49 -15.81
CA ALA A 130 22.85 -7.43 -16.13
C ALA A 130 23.12 -7.50 -17.64
N ASP A 131 22.07 -7.62 -18.45
CA ASP A 131 22.15 -7.67 -19.91
C ASP A 131 22.70 -6.36 -20.49
N ALA A 132 22.27 -5.21 -19.96
CA ALA A 132 22.78 -3.90 -20.36
C ALA A 132 24.26 -3.73 -20.00
N ARG A 133 24.69 -4.17 -18.82
CA ARG A 133 26.11 -4.17 -18.44
C ARG A 133 26.94 -5.08 -19.34
N ALA A 134 26.46 -6.29 -19.63
CA ALA A 134 27.14 -7.21 -20.52
C ALA A 134 27.31 -6.61 -21.93
N LYS A 135 26.24 -6.05 -22.51
CA LYS A 135 26.30 -5.36 -23.81
C LYS A 135 27.26 -4.16 -23.79
N ALA A 136 27.20 -3.33 -22.75
CA ALA A 136 28.09 -2.18 -22.63
C ALA A 136 29.56 -2.60 -22.53
N SER A 137 29.86 -3.65 -21.74
CA SER A 137 31.23 -4.20 -21.65
C SER A 137 31.71 -4.77 -22.98
N ASP A 138 30.85 -5.48 -23.72
CA ASP A 138 31.18 -6.00 -25.05
C ASP A 138 31.43 -4.88 -26.07
N GLU A 139 30.61 -3.83 -26.08
CA GLU A 139 30.79 -2.67 -26.96
C GLU A 139 32.05 -1.87 -26.59
N MET A 140 32.33 -1.70 -25.30
CA MET A 140 33.58 -1.11 -24.82
C MET A 140 34.79 -1.91 -25.30
N ALA A 141 34.77 -3.24 -25.13
CA ALA A 141 35.88 -4.10 -25.56
C ALA A 141 36.10 -4.04 -27.08
N LYS A 142 35.03 -4.04 -27.88
CA LYS A 142 35.12 -3.89 -29.34
C LYS A 142 35.67 -2.54 -29.76
N THR A 143 35.20 -1.46 -29.12
CA THR A 143 35.65 -0.10 -29.41
C THR A 143 37.11 0.08 -29.02
N GLN A 144 37.51 -0.43 -27.86
CA GLN A 144 38.89 -0.42 -27.39
C GLN A 144 39.80 -1.17 -28.37
N ALA A 145 39.44 -2.39 -28.77
CA ALA A 145 40.21 -3.17 -29.73
C ALA A 145 40.34 -2.48 -31.10
N ALA A 146 39.27 -1.82 -31.58
CA ALA A 146 39.31 -1.06 -32.82
C ALA A 146 40.23 0.17 -32.71
N GLN A 147 40.15 0.92 -31.61
CA GLN A 147 41.01 2.07 -31.36
C GLN A 147 42.48 1.67 -31.20
N ASP A 148 42.76 0.57 -30.48
CA ASP A 148 44.12 0.07 -30.29
C ASP A 148 44.73 -0.36 -31.63
N ALA A 149 43.94 -1.00 -32.50
CA ALA A 149 44.37 -1.37 -33.86
C ALA A 149 44.65 -0.13 -34.73
N GLU A 150 43.78 0.89 -34.68
CA GLU A 150 43.99 2.13 -35.40
C GLU A 150 45.22 2.89 -34.90
N LEU A 151 45.42 2.95 -33.58
CA LEU A 151 46.57 3.57 -32.95
C LEU A 151 47.87 2.86 -33.34
N SER A 152 47.89 1.52 -33.30
CA SER A 152 49.04 0.73 -33.77
C SER A 152 49.38 1.04 -35.22
N ALA A 153 48.38 1.10 -36.10
CA ALA A 153 48.60 1.44 -37.51
C ALA A 153 49.11 2.88 -37.70
N GLN A 154 48.71 3.82 -36.85
CA GLN A 154 49.23 5.18 -36.86
C GLN A 154 50.68 5.24 -36.38
N ILE A 155 51.03 4.48 -35.33
CA ILE A 155 52.40 4.36 -34.84
C ILE A 155 53.30 3.79 -35.94
N ASP A 156 52.90 2.70 -36.60
CA ASP A 156 53.68 2.10 -37.69
C ASP A 156 53.93 3.10 -38.84
N LYS A 157 52.90 3.85 -39.24
CA LYS A 157 53.03 4.90 -40.25
C LYS A 157 53.96 6.03 -39.81
N ALA A 158 53.88 6.43 -38.54
CA ALA A 158 54.76 7.45 -37.97
C ALA A 158 56.21 6.96 -37.93
N GLU A 159 56.46 5.72 -37.54
CA GLU A 159 57.79 5.12 -37.53
C GLU A 159 58.40 5.07 -38.93
N VAL A 160 57.64 4.64 -39.95
CA VAL A 160 58.11 4.65 -41.34
C VAL A 160 58.46 6.06 -41.79
N ARG A 161 57.64 7.05 -41.46
CA ARG A 161 57.92 8.47 -41.78
C ARG A 161 59.18 8.97 -41.08
N ILE A 162 59.36 8.66 -39.80
CA ILE A 162 60.54 9.06 -39.01
C ILE A 162 61.80 8.42 -39.59
N ARG A 163 61.77 7.14 -39.94
CA ARG A 163 62.91 6.46 -40.59
C ARG A 163 63.25 7.11 -41.93
N GLY A 164 62.25 7.40 -42.76
CA GLY A 164 62.46 8.12 -44.03
C GLY A 164 63.08 9.50 -43.85
N LEU A 165 62.59 10.29 -42.90
CA LEU A 165 63.15 11.61 -42.58
C LEU A 165 64.58 11.50 -42.05
N ARG A 166 64.88 10.49 -41.21
CA ARG A 166 66.23 10.22 -40.72
C ARG A 166 67.18 9.90 -41.88
N ASP A 167 66.78 9.01 -42.78
CA ASP A 167 67.64 8.58 -43.89
C ASP A 167 67.89 9.73 -44.88
N GLN A 168 66.88 10.58 -45.13
CA GLN A 168 67.05 11.83 -45.88
C GLN A 168 68.00 12.81 -45.18
N ALA A 169 67.83 13.01 -43.87
CA ALA A 169 68.71 13.89 -43.10
C ALA A 169 70.17 13.40 -43.11
N MET A 170 70.40 12.09 -42.93
CA MET A 170 71.75 11.49 -42.99
C MET A 170 72.38 11.64 -44.38
N THR A 171 71.58 11.52 -45.45
CA THR A 171 72.05 11.77 -46.82
C THR A 171 72.48 13.23 -47.01
N ASN A 172 71.67 14.18 -46.51
CA ASN A 172 71.99 15.61 -46.58
C ASN A 172 73.25 15.95 -45.76
N VAL A 173 73.43 15.34 -44.58
CA VAL A 173 74.64 15.51 -43.76
C VAL A 173 75.88 15.00 -44.48
N GLY A 174 75.82 13.84 -45.15
CA GLY A 174 76.92 13.33 -45.99
C GLY A 174 77.30 14.33 -47.07
N GLY A 175 76.31 14.85 -47.81
CA GLY A 175 76.54 15.89 -48.82
C GLY A 175 77.20 17.16 -48.27
N ILE A 176 76.69 17.70 -47.15
CA ILE A 176 77.27 18.88 -46.49
C ILE A 176 78.68 18.60 -45.96
N ALA A 177 78.92 17.40 -45.42
CA ALA A 177 80.23 17.00 -44.92
C ALA A 177 81.25 16.89 -46.06
N ALA A 178 80.88 16.28 -47.19
CA ALA A 178 81.72 16.18 -48.38
C ALA A 178 82.03 17.56 -48.98
N GLU A 179 81.05 18.45 -49.05
CA GLU A 179 81.23 19.83 -49.53
C GLU A 179 82.15 20.64 -48.59
N THR A 180 81.93 20.51 -47.27
CA THR A 180 82.75 21.16 -46.25
C THR A 180 84.19 20.65 -46.26
N ALA A 181 84.39 19.32 -46.32
CA ALA A 181 85.71 18.70 -46.40
C ALA A 181 86.46 19.14 -47.67
N SER A 182 85.78 19.18 -48.82
CA SER A 182 86.35 19.66 -50.09
C SER A 182 86.78 21.13 -49.99
N SER A 183 85.96 21.97 -49.35
CA SER A 183 86.28 23.39 -49.11
C SER A 183 87.51 23.56 -48.20
N ILE A 184 87.62 22.76 -47.14
CA ILE A 184 88.76 22.76 -46.22
C ILE A 184 90.05 22.34 -46.96
N VAL A 185 90.02 21.25 -47.75
CA VAL A 185 91.19 20.76 -48.49
C VAL A 185 91.61 21.76 -49.57
N ALA A 186 90.67 22.38 -50.28
CA ALA A 186 90.97 23.42 -51.27
C ALA A 186 91.67 24.63 -50.62
N LYS A 187 91.24 25.04 -49.42
CA LYS A 187 91.89 26.13 -48.66
C LYS A 187 93.29 25.77 -48.15
N LEU A 188 93.55 24.51 -47.79
CA LEU A 188 94.84 24.04 -47.27
C LEU A 188 95.88 23.75 -48.36
N THR A 189 95.47 23.21 -49.50
CA THR A 189 96.37 22.73 -50.57
C THR A 189 96.48 23.68 -51.76
N GLY A 190 95.57 24.67 -51.86
CA GLY A 190 95.55 25.65 -52.96
C GLY A 190 95.13 25.09 -54.32
N LYS A 191 94.71 23.82 -54.40
CA LYS A 191 94.18 23.17 -55.61
C LYS A 191 92.76 22.65 -55.34
N PRO A 192 91.81 22.81 -56.28
CA PRO A 192 90.47 22.28 -56.12
C PRO A 192 90.50 20.75 -56.20
N VAL A 193 89.89 20.09 -55.21
CA VAL A 193 89.61 18.64 -55.26
C VAL A 193 88.40 18.42 -56.17
N THR A 194 88.48 17.43 -57.05
CA THR A 194 87.36 17.13 -57.94
C THR A 194 86.25 16.37 -57.20
N ALA A 195 85.00 16.58 -57.58
CA ALA A 195 83.85 15.92 -56.94
C ALA A 195 83.94 14.37 -56.98
N ALA A 196 84.68 13.81 -57.93
CA ALA A 196 84.94 12.37 -58.03
C ALA A 196 85.90 11.86 -56.93
N GLU A 197 86.91 12.64 -56.55
CA GLU A 197 87.89 12.27 -55.51
C GLU A 197 87.30 12.40 -54.11
N ALA A 198 86.48 13.42 -53.86
CA ALA A 198 85.78 13.59 -52.59
C ALA A 198 84.76 12.45 -52.34
N LYS A 199 84.03 12.04 -53.39
CA LYS A 199 83.05 10.94 -53.31
C LYS A 199 83.71 9.56 -53.17
N ALA A 200 84.91 9.39 -53.72
CA ALA A 200 85.69 8.15 -53.57
C ALA A 200 86.19 7.94 -52.12
N ALA A 201 86.39 9.02 -51.35
CA ALA A 201 86.79 8.94 -49.95
C ALA A 201 85.63 8.57 -48.99
N GLU A 202 84.38 8.87 -49.36
CA GLU A 202 83.17 8.51 -48.57
C GLU A 202 82.88 7.00 -48.53
N GLY A 203 83.36 6.22 -49.51
CA GLY A 203 83.04 4.78 -49.63
C GLY A 203 84.06 3.80 -49.04
N VAL A 204 85.10 4.30 -48.35
CA VAL A 204 86.21 3.49 -47.82
C VAL A 204 86.10 3.22 -46.30
N ALA A 205 84.99 3.64 -45.66
CA ALA A 205 84.71 3.40 -44.24
C ALA A 205 83.53 2.45 -44.02
#